data_AF-A0A3B0ZGQ3-F1
#
_entry.id   AF-A0A3B0ZGQ3-F1
#
_cell.length_a   1.000
_cell.length_b   1.000
_cell.length_c   1.000
_cell.angle_alpha   90.00
_cell.angle_beta   90.00
_cell.angle_gamma   90.00
#
_symmetry.space_group_name_H-M   'P 1'
#
loop_
_entity.id
_entity.type
_entity.pdbx_description
1 polymer ?
#
loop_
_entity_poly.entity_id
_entity_poly.type
_entity_poly.pdbx_seq_one_letter_code
_entity_poly.pdbx_strand_id
1 'polypeptide(L)'
;MRITSFLLLLFGLSGCWFKPAVIGNSAPFSGAGGHVVHVISHGWHTGLVVPAKEIQARIPALQDQFGDVGSLEFGWGDKGFYQAE
;
A
#
# COMPACT_ATOMS: atom_id res chain seq x y z
N MET A 1 -12.45 -3.97 -44.06
CA MET A 1 -11.92 -4.98 -43.12
C MET A 1 -10.50 -4.67 -42.63
N ARG A 2 -9.56 -4.20 -43.46
CA ARG A 2 -8.16 -3.92 -43.01
C ARG A 2 -8.03 -2.72 -42.06
N ILE A 3 -8.76 -1.63 -42.33
CA ILE A 3 -8.68 -0.38 -41.54
C ILE A 3 -9.38 -0.52 -40.19
N THR A 4 -10.53 -1.21 -40.15
CA THR A 4 -11.28 -1.46 -38.91
C THR A 4 -10.48 -2.34 -37.94
N SER A 5 -9.79 -3.37 -38.42
CA SER A 5 -8.90 -4.18 -37.57
C SER A 5 -7.71 -3.37 -37.03
N PHE A 6 -7.18 -2.43 -37.80
CA PHE A 6 -6.06 -1.58 -37.36
C PHE A 6 -6.50 -0.58 -36.27
N LEU A 7 -7.70 -0.01 -36.41
CA LEU A 7 -8.31 0.87 -35.41
C LEU A 7 -8.62 0.14 -34.10
N LEU A 8 -9.11 -1.10 -34.17
CA LEU A 8 -9.32 -1.94 -32.98
C LEU A 8 -8.01 -2.29 -32.27
N LEU A 9 -6.93 -2.53 -33.01
CA LEU A 9 -5.61 -2.81 -32.44
C LEU A 9 -5.03 -1.57 -31.72
N LEU A 10 -5.19 -0.39 -32.30
CA LEU A 10 -4.78 0.89 -31.70
C LEU A 10 -5.58 1.21 -30.43
N PHE A 11 -6.88 0.88 -30.39
CA PHE A 11 -7.72 1.06 -29.21
C PHE A 11 -7.38 0.09 -28.06
N GLY A 12 -6.81 -1.07 -28.36
CA GLY A 12 -6.34 -2.02 -27.35
C GLY A 12 -5.04 -1.60 -26.65
N LEU A 13 -4.28 -0.66 -27.23
CA LEU A 13 -3.00 -0.20 -26.71
C LEU A 13 -3.10 1.10 -25.88
N SER A 14 -4.29 1.70 -25.76
CA SER A 14 -4.50 2.95 -25.01
C SER A 14 -4.69 2.76 -23.51
N GLY A 15 -4.51 1.55 -22.99
CA GLY A 15 -4.44 1.26 -21.56
C GLY A 15 -3.14 1.74 -20.91
N CYS A 16 -2.73 2.99 -21.15
CA CYS A 16 -1.64 3.59 -20.40
C CYS A 16 -2.10 3.77 -18.95
N TRP A 17 -1.46 3.03 -18.05
CA TRP A 17 -1.61 3.10 -16.60
C TRP A 17 -1.46 4.57 -16.16
N PHE A 18 -2.60 5.22 -15.92
CA PHE A 18 -2.67 6.59 -15.48
C PHE A 18 -1.97 6.68 -14.13
N LYS A 19 -0.83 7.37 -14.07
CA LYS A 19 -0.09 7.55 -12.82
C LYS A 19 -1.06 8.26 -11.85
N PRO A 20 -1.38 7.68 -10.69
CA PRO A 20 -2.32 8.31 -9.77
C PRO A 20 -1.79 9.68 -9.38
N ALA A 21 -2.69 10.65 -9.24
CA ALA A 21 -2.35 11.96 -8.70
C ALA A 21 -1.81 11.75 -7.28
N VAL A 22 -0.48 11.76 -7.14
CA VAL A 22 0.17 11.74 -5.82
C VAL A 22 -0.23 13.04 -5.14
N ILE A 23 -0.86 12.94 -3.97
CA ILE A 23 -1.12 14.10 -3.12
C ILE A 23 0.26 14.66 -2.74
N GLY A 24 0.62 15.78 -3.37
CA GLY A 24 1.91 16.42 -3.26
C GLY A 24 2.09 17.11 -1.91
N ASN A 25 2.19 16.35 -0.83
CA ASN A 25 2.81 16.82 0.40
C ASN A 25 4.27 16.37 0.40
N SER A 26 5.11 17.18 -0.25
CA SER A 26 6.55 16.95 -0.41
C SER A 26 7.37 17.97 0.39
N ALA A 27 6.94 18.31 1.60
CA ALA A 27 7.87 18.93 2.53
C ALA A 27 9.00 17.90 2.76
N PRO A 28 10.29 18.24 2.53
CA PRO A 28 11.37 17.33 2.81
C PRO A 28 11.28 16.90 4.26
N PHE A 29 11.11 15.60 4.48
CA PHE A 29 11.08 15.04 5.83
C PHE A 29 12.43 15.32 6.50
N SER A 30 12.42 16.14 7.56
CA SER A 30 13.61 16.54 8.32
C SER A 30 13.72 15.79 9.66
N GLY A 31 12.97 14.69 9.81
CA GLY A 31 13.05 13.88 11.01
C GLY A 31 14.21 12.89 10.95
N ALA A 32 15.08 12.89 11.96
CA ALA A 32 15.82 11.69 12.32
C ALA A 32 14.85 10.76 13.06
N GLY A 33 13.97 10.07 12.33
CA GLY A 33 12.97 9.19 12.94
C GLY A 33 13.63 8.20 13.91
N GLY A 34 13.20 8.20 15.19
CA GLY A 34 13.76 7.33 16.22
C GLY A 34 13.23 5.89 16.20
N HIS A 35 12.30 5.60 15.29
CA HIS A 35 11.64 4.30 15.17
C HIS A 35 12.04 3.62 13.85
N VAL A 36 12.33 2.33 13.93
CA VAL A 36 12.56 1.50 12.75
C VAL A 36 11.21 0.98 12.27
N VAL A 37 10.92 1.21 10.99
CA VAL A 37 9.76 0.64 10.29
C VAL A 37 10.29 -0.17 9.12
N HIS A 38 9.80 -1.41 8.97
CA HIS A 38 10.16 -2.24 7.83
C HIS A 38 9.09 -2.11 6.75
N VAL A 39 9.51 -1.90 5.51
CA VAL A 39 8.63 -1.96 4.34
C VAL A 39 8.73 -3.37 3.78
N ILE A 40 7.59 -4.04 3.64
CA ILE A 40 7.51 -5.40 3.10
C ILE A 40 6.67 -5.41 1.84
N SER A 41 7.05 -6.26 0.88
CA SER A 41 6.35 -6.40 -0.40
C SER A 41 5.60 -7.71 -0.45
N HIS A 42 4.35 -7.63 -0.89
CA HIS A 42 3.45 -8.75 -1.21
C HIS A 42 3.11 -8.74 -2.71
N GLY A 43 4.05 -8.34 -3.58
CA GLY A 43 3.80 -8.18 -5.01
C GLY A 43 3.09 -6.87 -5.32
N TRP A 44 1.78 -6.92 -5.59
CA TRP A 44 0.96 -5.72 -5.87
C TRP A 44 0.62 -4.91 -4.61
N HIS A 45 0.87 -5.48 -3.44
CA HIS A 45 0.65 -4.88 -2.14
C HIS A 45 1.97 -4.57 -1.41
N THR A 46 1.94 -3.57 -0.53
CA THR A 46 3.03 -3.22 0.37
C THR A 46 2.47 -3.06 1.77
N GLY A 47 3.21 -3.58 2.76
CA GLY A 47 2.89 -3.47 4.18
C GLY A 47 3.98 -2.73 4.94
N LEU A 48 3.60 -2.21 6.11
CA LEU A 48 4.55 -1.65 7.09
C LEU A 48 4.56 -2.54 8.33
N VAL A 49 5.73 -3.04 8.72
CA VAL A 49 5.89 -3.79 9.96
C VAL A 49 6.51 -2.90 11.03
N VAL A 50 5.86 -2.86 12.19
CA VAL A 50 6.29 -2.07 13.37
C VAL A 50 6.30 -2.94 14.64
N PRO A 51 7.09 -2.57 15.67
CA PRO A 51 7.07 -3.25 16.96
C PRO A 51 5.68 -3.22 17.60
N ALA A 52 5.14 -4.38 17.97
CA ALA A 52 3.76 -4.47 18.46
C ALA A 52 3.57 -3.73 19.79
N LYS A 53 4.52 -3.89 20.72
CA LYS A 53 4.51 -3.23 22.03
C LYS A 53 4.33 -1.72 21.94
N GLU A 54 5.02 -1.07 21.00
CA GLU A 54 4.96 0.38 20.82
C GLU A 54 3.62 0.84 20.23
N ILE A 55 3.09 0.10 19.25
CA ILE A 55 1.84 0.48 18.59
C ILE A 55 0.60 0.11 19.43
N GLN A 56 0.62 -1.02 20.15
CA GLN A 56 -0.43 -1.43 21.08
C GLN A 56 -0.55 -0.47 22.26
N ALA A 57 0.55 0.12 22.73
CA ALA A 57 0.52 1.19 23.73
C ALA A 57 -0.21 2.45 23.23
N ARG A 58 -0.24 2.69 21.92
CA ARG A 58 -0.93 3.83 21.29
C ARG A 58 -2.35 3.48 20.85
N ILE A 59 -2.60 2.22 20.49
CA ILE A 59 -3.88 1.68 20.02
C ILE A 59 -4.21 0.41 20.82
N PRO A 60 -4.73 0.53 22.05
CA PRO A 60 -4.95 -0.62 22.94
C PRO A 60 -5.86 -1.70 22.37
N ALA A 61 -6.80 -1.34 21.48
CA ALA A 61 -7.65 -2.31 20.80
C ALA A 61 -6.86 -3.36 19.98
N LEU A 62 -5.64 -3.04 19.54
CA LEU A 62 -4.75 -4.01 18.88
C LEU A 62 -4.24 -5.08 19.85
N GLN A 63 -4.10 -4.77 21.14
CA GLN A 63 -3.75 -5.75 22.16
C GLN A 63 -4.90 -6.75 22.36
N ASP A 64 -6.13 -6.23 22.43
CA ASP A 64 -7.33 -7.05 22.58
C ASP A 64 -7.54 -7.99 21.38
N GLN A 65 -7.21 -7.51 20.17
CA GLN A 65 -7.40 -8.26 18.94
C GLN A 65 -6.28 -9.26 18.64
N PHE A 66 -5.02 -8.90 18.86
CA PHE A 66 -3.87 -9.67 18.40
C PHE A 66 -3.05 -10.33 19.52
N GLY A 67 -3.29 -9.98 20.79
CA GLY A 67 -2.53 -10.53 21.91
C GLY A 67 -1.07 -10.05 21.95
N ASP A 68 -0.23 -10.80 22.66
CA ASP A 68 1.20 -10.50 22.80
C ASP A 68 1.98 -11.08 21.60
N VAL A 69 2.40 -10.20 20.70
CA VAL A 69 3.13 -10.55 19.47
C VAL A 69 4.36 -9.65 19.34
N GLY A 70 5.38 -10.06 18.58
CA GLY A 70 6.61 -9.26 18.43
C GLY A 70 6.42 -8.02 17.55
N SER A 71 5.65 -8.16 16.47
CA SER A 71 5.42 -7.11 15.48
C SER A 71 4.01 -7.20 14.91
N LEU A 72 3.55 -6.07 14.37
CA LEU A 72 2.30 -5.99 13.63
C LEU A 72 2.56 -5.40 12.25
N GLU A 73 1.88 -5.97 11.26
CA GLU A 73 1.86 -5.47 9.89
C GLU A 73 0.62 -4.59 9.66
N PHE A 74 0.84 -3.45 9.02
CA PHE A 74 -0.21 -2.53 8.58
C PHE A 74 -0.23 -2.47 7.06
N GLY A 75 -1.30 -3.02 6.50
CA GLY A 75 -1.67 -2.91 5.09
C GLY A 75 -2.80 -1.91 4.88
N TRP A 76 -2.84 -1.28 3.72
CA TRP A 76 -3.94 -0.39 3.33
C TRP A 76 -4.19 -0.46 1.82
N GLY A 77 -5.43 -0.21 1.42
CA GLY A 77 -5.84 -0.24 0.02
C GLY A 77 -7.35 -0.22 -0.13
N ASP A 78 -7.82 -0.32 -1.37
CA ASP A 78 -9.23 -0.57 -1.62
C ASP A 78 -9.63 -1.93 -1.02
N LYS A 79 -10.74 -1.99 -0.29
CA LYS A 79 -11.19 -3.21 0.38
C LYS A 79 -11.38 -4.37 -0.59
N GLY A 80 -11.97 -4.12 -1.76
CA GLY A 80 -12.27 -5.15 -2.75
C GLY A 80 -11.02 -5.70 -3.43
N PHE A 81 -9.94 -4.92 -3.47
CA PHE A 81 -8.65 -5.36 -3.98
C PHE A 81 -7.78 -6.01 -2.89
N TYR A 82 -7.71 -5.40 -1.71
CA TYR A 82 -6.80 -5.80 -0.64
C TYR A 82 -7.24 -7.08 0.10
N GLN A 83 -8.55 -7.36 0.15
CA GLN A 83 -9.08 -8.58 0.77
C GLN A 83 -9.35 -9.72 -0.23
N ALA A 84 -9.04 -9.52 -1.51
CA ALA A 84 -9.27 -10.52 -2.54
C ALA A 84 -8.10 -11.52 -2.69
N GLU A 85 -6.98 -11.28 -1.98
CA GLU A 85 -5.83 -12.19 -1.87
C GLU A 85 -5.88 -13.03 -0.59
#